data_AF-A0AAN9EV78-F1
#
_entry.id   AF-A0AAN9EV78-F1
#
_cell.length_a   1.000
_cell.length_b   1.000
_cell.length_c   1.000
_cell.angle_alpha   90.00
_cell.angle_beta   90.00
_cell.angle_gamma   90.00
#
_symmetry.space_group_name_H-M   'P 1'
#
loop_
_entity.id
_entity.type
_entity.pdbx_description
1 polymer ?
#
loop_
_entity_poly.entity_id
_entity_poly.type
_entity_poly.pdbx_seq_one_letter_code
_entity_poly.pdbx_strand_id
1 'polypeptide(L)'
;MVLNVEAEGWWGTRRDRKTTEKIVCSPRATIPHSLDSLSSHCKVCYGSNPKRLISIKMELTITQPDDWHLHLRDGSLLEAVLPHSAKHFGRAIVMPNLKPPITTTAAAVSYRESILKAIPKESNFTPLMTLYLTDMTSREEIKIAKKSGLVYGLKLYPAGATTNSQDGVTDLFGKCFPALEEMVEQDLPLLVHGEVTNPNVDIFDREKVFIETILEPLVQRLPQLKVVMEHITTGDAVKFVESCKEGLVAATVTPQHLVLNRNALFQGGLQPHNYCLPVLKKEIHRQAIVSAVTSGSKRFFLGTDSAPHDRRKKECPCGCAGIYNSLVALSIYAKVFEEAGALDKLEAFTSFNGPDFYGLPGNKLKIKLRKAPWKVPDYLSFPFGDIVPMFAGETLDWEALPI
;
A
#
# COMPACT_ATOMS: atom_id res chain seq x y z
N MET A 1 45.62 -8.64 33.29
CA MET A 1 46.47 -7.50 33.68
C MET A 1 45.72 -6.25 33.24
N VAL A 2 45.01 -5.63 34.18
CA VAL A 2 44.10 -4.50 33.98
C VAL A 2 44.89 -3.23 34.28
N LEU A 3 44.84 -2.24 33.39
CA LEU A 3 45.40 -0.92 33.63
C LEU A 3 44.28 0.02 34.09
N ASN A 4 44.40 0.44 35.35
CA ASN A 4 43.78 1.63 35.94
C ASN A 4 44.60 2.87 35.58
N VAL A 5 43.96 3.99 35.25
CA VAL A 5 44.30 5.38 35.66
C VAL A 5 43.01 6.19 35.48
N GLU A 6 42.24 6.43 36.54
CA GLU A 6 42.21 7.63 37.41
C GLU A 6 41.82 8.95 36.73
N ALA A 7 40.76 9.54 37.29
CA ALA A 7 40.12 10.78 36.90
C ALA A 7 40.53 11.89 37.89
N GLU A 8 40.95 13.05 37.36
CA GLU A 8 41.14 14.26 38.14
C GLU A 8 39.91 15.16 38.03
N GLY A 9 39.38 15.56 39.19
CA GLY A 9 38.40 16.63 39.32
C GLY A 9 39.06 17.94 39.75
N TRP A 10 38.48 19.07 39.35
CA TRP A 10 38.76 20.37 39.95
C TRP A 10 37.46 21.11 40.30
N TRP A 11 37.52 21.77 41.45
CA TRP A 11 36.44 22.38 42.24
C TRP A 11 36.14 23.83 41.82
N GLY A 12 34.91 24.28 42.06
CA GLY A 12 34.56 25.71 42.00
C GLY A 12 33.11 26.02 42.38
N THR A 13 32.90 26.33 43.66
CA THR A 13 31.62 26.63 44.34
C THR A 13 31.06 28.04 44.11
N ARG A 14 29.72 28.22 44.07
CA ARG A 14 28.97 29.22 44.89
C ARG A 14 27.44 29.02 44.84
N ARG A 15 26.78 29.38 45.95
CA ARG A 15 25.38 29.16 46.36
C ARG A 15 24.42 30.25 45.87
N ASP A 16 23.13 29.90 45.68
CA ASP A 16 21.92 30.47 46.33
C ASP A 16 20.65 29.79 45.75
N ARG A 17 19.88 28.99 46.51
CA ARG A 17 18.76 29.26 47.46
C ARG A 17 17.38 29.56 46.84
N LYS A 18 16.41 28.73 47.26
CA LYS A 18 14.92 28.84 47.25
C LYS A 18 14.24 28.47 45.92
N THR A 19 13.18 27.65 45.84
CA THR A 19 12.16 27.20 46.81
C THR A 19 11.50 25.92 46.29
N THR A 20 11.27 24.96 47.18
CA THR A 20 10.49 23.74 46.96
C THR A 20 9.15 23.86 47.69
N GLU A 21 8.03 23.65 47.01
CA GLU A 21 6.75 23.38 47.66
C GLU A 21 6.26 21.98 47.28
N LYS A 22 6.19 21.14 48.30
CA LYS A 22 5.51 19.84 48.34
C LYS A 22 4.09 20.10 48.86
N ILE A 23 3.08 19.49 48.24
CA ILE A 23 1.74 19.37 48.82
C ILE A 23 1.47 17.89 49.07
N VAL A 24 1.20 17.54 50.34
CA VAL A 24 0.72 16.21 50.78
C VAL A 24 -0.50 16.39 51.69
N CYS A 25 -1.60 15.77 51.26
CA CYS A 25 -2.74 15.11 51.94
C CYS A 25 -3.37 15.65 53.25
N SER A 26 -4.71 15.63 53.27
CA SER A 26 -5.48 15.00 54.38
C SER A 26 -6.94 14.68 53.97
N PRO A 27 -7.61 13.65 54.56
CA PRO A 27 -8.84 13.04 54.05
C PRO A 27 -10.09 13.16 54.98
N ARG A 28 -11.23 12.64 54.46
CA ARG A 28 -12.49 12.20 55.13
C ARG A 28 -13.42 13.24 55.78
N ALA A 29 -14.70 13.17 55.40
CA ALA A 29 -15.83 13.36 56.32
C ALA A 29 -17.03 12.51 55.89
N THR A 30 -17.66 11.90 56.90
CA THR A 30 -18.71 10.89 56.91
C THR A 30 -20.14 11.46 56.93
N ILE A 31 -21.11 10.59 56.55
CA ILE A 31 -22.58 10.74 56.54
C ILE A 31 -23.16 11.04 57.94
N PRO A 32 -24.37 11.63 58.04
CA PRO A 32 -25.41 10.98 58.85
C PRO A 32 -26.82 10.93 58.20
N HIS A 33 -27.64 10.10 58.85
CA HIS A 33 -28.90 9.46 58.46
C HIS A 33 -30.18 10.32 58.36
N SER A 34 -31.15 9.72 57.67
CA SER A 34 -32.61 9.68 57.88
C SER A 34 -33.46 10.93 57.67
N LEU A 35 -34.52 10.78 56.85
CA LEU A 35 -35.91 10.85 57.32
C LEU A 35 -36.87 10.36 56.22
N ASP A 36 -37.72 9.41 56.60
CA ASP A 36 -38.93 9.03 55.89
C ASP A 36 -39.92 10.19 55.82
N SER A 37 -40.63 10.29 54.69
CA SER A 37 -42.10 10.22 54.61
C SER A 37 -42.73 11.22 53.61
N LEU A 38 -43.72 10.64 52.90
CA LEU A 38 -44.90 11.26 52.28
C LEU A 38 -44.89 11.63 50.79
N SER A 39 -45.76 10.89 50.08
CA SER A 39 -46.65 11.35 48.99
C SER A 39 -45.98 11.47 47.62
N SER A 40 -46.47 10.92 46.51
CA SER A 40 -47.76 10.34 46.15
C SER A 40 -47.67 9.81 44.71
N HIS A 41 -48.30 8.67 44.46
CA HIS A 41 -48.94 8.28 43.20
C HIS A 41 -48.34 8.78 41.86
N CYS A 42 -47.56 7.93 41.21
CA CYS A 42 -47.64 7.78 39.76
C CYS A 42 -47.32 6.33 39.36
N LYS A 43 -48.36 5.53 39.10
CA LYS A 43 -48.22 4.25 38.41
C LYS A 43 -47.84 4.56 36.96
N VAL A 44 -46.55 4.51 36.65
CA VAL A 44 -46.09 4.40 35.26
C VAL A 44 -45.66 2.95 35.06
N CYS A 45 -46.41 2.25 34.21
CA CYS A 45 -46.08 0.91 33.75
C CYS A 45 -44.68 0.93 33.12
N TYR A 46 -43.73 0.19 33.69
CA TYR A 46 -42.48 -0.16 33.03
C TYR A 46 -42.79 -1.12 31.88
N GLY A 47 -43.14 -0.55 30.72
CA GLY A 47 -42.99 -1.22 29.43
C GLY A 47 -41.51 -1.22 29.07
N SER A 48 -40.78 -2.26 29.46
CA SER A 48 -39.45 -2.55 28.95
C SER A 48 -39.55 -2.92 27.47
N ASN A 49 -39.58 -1.92 26.60
CA ASN A 49 -39.42 -2.12 25.18
C ASN A 49 -37.91 -2.15 24.90
N PRO A 50 -37.27 -3.30 24.64
CA PRO A 50 -35.89 -3.30 24.22
C PRO A 50 -35.87 -2.56 22.89
N LYS A 51 -35.29 -1.35 22.87
CA LYS A 51 -34.92 -0.68 21.64
C LYS A 51 -34.03 -1.67 20.89
N ARG A 52 -34.63 -2.38 19.93
CA ARG A 52 -33.91 -3.10 18.89
C ARG A 52 -33.04 -2.03 18.25
N LEU A 53 -31.75 -2.01 18.60
CA LEU A 53 -30.76 -1.25 17.86
C LEU A 53 -30.82 -1.83 16.45
N ILE A 54 -31.59 -1.17 15.59
CA ILE A 54 -31.51 -1.38 14.16
C ILE A 54 -30.11 -0.90 13.83
N SER A 55 -29.15 -1.82 13.80
CA SER A 55 -27.87 -1.59 13.16
C SER A 55 -28.22 -1.18 11.73
N ILE A 56 -28.11 0.12 11.45
CA ILE A 56 -28.21 0.63 10.10
C ILE A 56 -27.06 -0.05 9.36
N LYS A 57 -27.38 -1.01 8.49
CA LYS A 57 -26.39 -1.66 7.63
C LYS A 57 -25.84 -0.57 6.74
N MET A 58 -24.64 -0.10 7.05
CA MET A 58 -23.94 0.86 6.21
C MET A 58 -23.47 0.13 4.96
N GLU A 59 -23.94 0.59 3.80
CA GLU A 59 -23.56 0.06 2.49
C GLU A 59 -23.14 1.23 1.61
N LEU A 60 -22.04 1.04 0.88
CA LEU A 60 -21.56 1.97 -0.12
C LEU A 60 -21.51 1.23 -1.46
N THR A 61 -22.11 1.83 -2.49
CA THR A 61 -22.02 1.34 -3.86
C THR A 61 -21.06 2.23 -4.62
N ILE A 62 -19.94 1.66 -5.09
CA ILE A 62 -18.92 2.36 -5.86
C ILE A 62 -18.77 1.74 -7.24
N THR A 63 -18.28 2.53 -8.18
CA THR A 63 -17.72 2.07 -9.47
C THR A 63 -16.73 0.95 -9.21
N GLN A 64 -16.83 -0.14 -9.98
CA GLN A 64 -15.91 -1.26 -9.86
C GLN A 64 -14.47 -0.71 -9.92
N PRO A 65 -13.64 -0.95 -8.90
CA PRO A 65 -12.32 -0.39 -8.82
C PRO A 65 -11.35 -1.09 -9.77
N ASP A 66 -10.15 -0.54 -9.91
CA ASP A 66 -9.04 -1.13 -10.62
C ASP A 66 -7.81 -1.18 -9.71
N ASP A 67 -6.93 -2.16 -9.91
CA ASP A 67 -5.68 -2.30 -9.15
C ASP A 67 -4.46 -1.88 -9.97
N TRP A 68 -3.95 -0.68 -9.71
CA TRP A 68 -2.85 -0.11 -10.50
C TRP A 68 -1.46 -0.64 -10.11
N HIS A 69 -1.37 -1.68 -9.25
CA HIS A 69 -0.11 -2.37 -8.96
C HIS A 69 -0.33 -3.80 -8.45
N LEU A 70 -0.17 -4.82 -9.30
CA LEU A 70 -0.45 -6.22 -8.94
C LEU A 70 0.63 -7.22 -9.37
N HIS A 71 0.99 -8.14 -8.48
CA HIS A 71 1.85 -9.29 -8.79
C HIS A 71 1.05 -10.60 -8.86
N LEU A 72 0.72 -11.02 -10.08
CA LEU A 72 -0.01 -12.27 -10.31
C LEU A 72 0.87 -13.54 -10.30
N ARG A 73 2.20 -13.38 -10.41
CA ARG A 73 3.16 -14.51 -10.51
C ARG A 73 2.87 -15.36 -11.77
N ASP A 74 3.20 -16.65 -11.77
CA ASP A 74 2.98 -17.51 -12.93
C ASP A 74 2.61 -18.93 -12.49
N GLY A 75 2.12 -19.75 -13.44
CA GLY A 75 1.75 -21.14 -13.23
C GLY A 75 0.69 -21.34 -12.14
N SER A 76 0.88 -22.32 -11.27
CA SER A 76 -0.08 -22.65 -10.22
C SER A 76 -0.30 -21.51 -9.21
N LEU A 77 0.69 -20.62 -9.04
CA LEU A 77 0.53 -19.46 -8.16
C LEU A 77 -0.39 -18.40 -8.80
N LEU A 78 -0.30 -18.21 -10.11
CA LEU A 78 -1.23 -17.37 -10.88
C LEU A 78 -2.67 -17.88 -10.76
N GLU A 79 -2.88 -19.18 -11.01
CA GLU A 79 -4.20 -19.82 -10.90
C GLU A 79 -4.80 -19.68 -9.49
N ALA A 80 -3.96 -19.74 -8.45
CA ALA A 80 -4.39 -19.61 -7.07
C ALA A 80 -4.82 -18.19 -6.68
N VAL A 81 -4.12 -17.16 -7.16
CA VAL A 81 -4.27 -15.78 -6.62
C VAL A 81 -5.10 -14.87 -7.51
N LEU A 82 -5.13 -15.12 -8.83
CA LEU A 82 -5.89 -14.31 -9.79
C LEU A 82 -7.38 -14.21 -9.45
N PRO A 83 -8.09 -15.30 -9.05
CA PRO A 83 -9.51 -15.21 -8.73
C PRO A 83 -9.83 -14.20 -7.62
N HIS A 84 -8.92 -14.00 -6.67
CA HIS A 84 -9.13 -13.06 -5.56
C HIS A 84 -9.12 -11.60 -6.02
N SER A 85 -8.23 -11.24 -6.95
CA SER A 85 -8.25 -9.90 -7.57
C SER A 85 -9.40 -9.75 -8.57
N ALA A 86 -9.60 -10.75 -9.44
CA ALA A 86 -10.59 -10.74 -10.51
C ALA A 86 -12.05 -10.74 -10.02
N LYS A 87 -12.28 -11.06 -8.73
CA LYS A 87 -13.59 -10.95 -8.06
C LYS A 87 -14.04 -9.50 -7.84
N HIS A 88 -13.10 -8.58 -7.66
CA HIS A 88 -13.39 -7.22 -7.20
C HIS A 88 -12.92 -6.13 -8.16
N PHE A 89 -11.79 -6.33 -8.83
CA PHE A 89 -11.20 -5.34 -9.72
C PHE A 89 -11.60 -5.58 -11.18
N GLY A 90 -11.89 -4.52 -11.93
CA GLY A 90 -12.17 -4.58 -13.36
C GLY A 90 -10.89 -4.72 -14.19
N ARG A 91 -9.84 -4.00 -13.80
CA ARG A 91 -8.51 -4.06 -14.42
C ARG A 91 -7.42 -4.17 -13.36
N ALA A 92 -6.25 -4.63 -13.78
CA ALA A 92 -5.05 -4.42 -13.00
C ALA A 92 -3.80 -4.19 -13.86
N ILE A 93 -2.90 -3.32 -13.40
CA ILE A 93 -1.53 -3.22 -13.92
C ILE A 93 -0.74 -4.42 -13.41
N VAL A 94 -0.42 -5.33 -14.31
CA VAL A 94 0.30 -6.57 -13.99
C VAL A 94 1.79 -6.33 -14.08
N MET A 95 2.48 -6.47 -12.95
CA MET A 95 3.91 -6.21 -12.83
C MET A 95 4.77 -7.29 -13.52
N PRO A 96 5.94 -6.92 -14.09
CA PRO A 96 6.65 -7.76 -15.06
C PRO A 96 7.82 -8.55 -14.48
N ASN A 97 8.00 -8.58 -13.15
CA ASN A 97 9.13 -9.20 -12.46
C ASN A 97 8.98 -10.72 -12.26
N LEU A 98 8.59 -11.42 -13.33
CA LEU A 98 8.67 -12.87 -13.40
C LEU A 98 10.14 -13.35 -13.46
N LYS A 99 10.33 -14.66 -13.56
CA LYS A 99 11.65 -15.29 -13.76
C LYS A 99 11.59 -16.19 -15.00
N PRO A 100 12.18 -15.79 -16.14
CA PRO A 100 12.84 -14.49 -16.40
C PRO A 100 11.84 -13.30 -16.40
N PRO A 101 12.32 -12.04 -16.24
CA PRO A 101 11.45 -10.87 -16.30
C PRO A 101 10.86 -10.66 -17.70
N ILE A 102 9.70 -10.01 -17.76
CA ILE A 102 8.99 -9.71 -19.01
C ILE A 102 9.56 -8.43 -19.62
N THR A 103 10.57 -8.57 -20.49
CA THR A 103 11.31 -7.42 -21.06
C THR A 103 10.88 -7.06 -22.49
N THR A 104 10.05 -7.89 -23.14
CA THR A 104 9.59 -7.68 -24.52
C THR A 104 8.07 -7.79 -24.62
N THR A 105 7.52 -7.10 -25.62
CA THR A 105 6.08 -7.10 -25.94
C THR A 105 5.61 -8.51 -26.28
N ALA A 106 6.42 -9.31 -26.98
CA ALA A 106 6.10 -10.70 -27.26
C ALA A 106 5.96 -11.54 -25.97
N ALA A 107 6.86 -11.35 -24.99
CA ALA A 107 6.75 -12.02 -23.70
C ALA A 107 5.51 -11.54 -22.91
N ALA A 108 5.17 -10.25 -22.98
CA ALA A 108 3.96 -9.71 -22.37
C ALA A 108 2.67 -10.29 -23.00
N VAL A 109 2.65 -10.50 -24.33
CA VAL A 109 1.55 -11.17 -25.02
C VAL A 109 1.38 -12.59 -24.51
N SER A 110 2.45 -13.39 -24.48
CA SER A 110 2.41 -14.78 -24.01
C SER A 110 1.95 -14.87 -22.56
N TYR A 111 2.46 -13.99 -21.68
CA TYR A 111 2.04 -13.98 -20.28
C TYR A 111 0.58 -13.55 -20.12
N ARG A 112 0.12 -12.57 -20.90
CA ARG A 112 -1.30 -12.18 -20.94
C ARG A 112 -2.19 -13.35 -21.33
N GLU A 113 -1.81 -14.15 -22.31
CA GLU A 113 -2.57 -15.35 -22.69
C GLU A 113 -2.67 -16.36 -21.54
N SER A 114 -1.59 -16.57 -20.78
CA SER A 114 -1.63 -17.41 -19.57
C SER A 114 -2.60 -16.85 -18.52
N ILE A 115 -2.59 -15.54 -18.28
CA ILE A 115 -3.53 -14.88 -17.36
C ILE A 115 -4.97 -15.09 -17.85
N LEU A 116 -5.27 -14.82 -19.11
CA LEU A 116 -6.62 -14.95 -19.66
C LEU A 116 -7.16 -16.39 -19.53
N LYS A 117 -6.30 -17.41 -19.64
CA LYS A 117 -6.70 -18.82 -19.42
C LYS A 117 -7.05 -19.12 -17.96
N ALA A 118 -6.43 -18.40 -17.02
CA ALA A 118 -6.66 -18.55 -15.58
C ALA A 118 -7.83 -17.69 -15.05
N ILE A 119 -8.34 -16.73 -15.84
CA ILE A 119 -9.48 -15.89 -15.43
C ILE A 119 -10.73 -16.77 -15.28
N PRO A 120 -11.47 -16.67 -14.15
CA PRO A 120 -12.76 -17.35 -14.01
C PRO A 120 -13.73 -16.95 -15.12
N LYS A 121 -14.47 -17.92 -15.69
CA LYS A 121 -15.33 -17.72 -16.89
C LYS A 121 -16.30 -16.53 -16.82
N GLU A 122 -16.78 -16.18 -15.63
CA GLU A 122 -17.75 -15.09 -15.43
C GLU A 122 -17.09 -13.74 -15.05
N SER A 123 -15.78 -13.70 -14.94
CA SER A 123 -15.06 -12.47 -14.59
C SER A 123 -14.86 -11.58 -15.81
N ASN A 124 -15.03 -10.27 -15.61
CA ASN A 124 -14.75 -9.22 -16.59
C ASN A 124 -13.33 -8.64 -16.46
N PHE A 125 -12.45 -9.31 -15.70
CA PHE A 125 -11.12 -8.82 -15.39
C PHE A 125 -10.25 -8.63 -16.64
N THR A 126 -9.57 -7.50 -16.73
CA THR A 126 -8.67 -7.17 -17.84
C THR A 126 -7.24 -6.92 -17.33
N PRO A 127 -6.28 -7.79 -17.65
CA PRO A 127 -4.88 -7.55 -17.31
C PRO A 127 -4.27 -6.49 -18.24
N LEU A 128 -3.73 -5.42 -17.63
CA LEU A 128 -2.98 -4.35 -18.29
C LEU A 128 -1.49 -4.65 -18.14
N MET A 129 -0.83 -5.03 -19.23
CA MET A 129 0.53 -5.57 -19.14
C MET A 129 1.55 -4.45 -18.99
N THR A 130 2.72 -4.80 -18.44
CA THR A 130 3.87 -3.90 -18.34
C THR A 130 5.12 -4.61 -18.85
N LEU A 131 6.15 -3.83 -19.19
CA LEU A 131 7.48 -4.38 -19.44
C LEU A 131 8.43 -4.01 -18.31
N TYR A 132 9.35 -4.91 -18.00
CA TYR A 132 10.45 -4.68 -17.08
C TYR A 132 11.50 -3.84 -17.81
N LEU A 133 11.77 -2.62 -17.32
CA LEU A 133 12.79 -1.76 -17.90
C LEU A 133 14.20 -2.31 -17.59
N THR A 134 15.01 -2.41 -18.64
CA THR A 134 16.41 -2.86 -18.55
C THR A 134 17.32 -1.91 -19.33
N ASP A 135 18.62 -1.97 -19.05
CA ASP A 135 19.69 -1.30 -19.80
C ASP A 135 19.65 -1.56 -21.32
N MET A 136 19.03 -2.67 -21.75
CA MET A 136 18.95 -3.08 -23.16
C MET A 136 17.62 -2.75 -23.82
N THR A 137 16.70 -2.09 -23.09
CA THR A 137 15.40 -1.71 -23.64
C THR A 137 15.59 -0.68 -24.74
N SER A 138 15.16 -1.03 -25.95
CA SER A 138 15.35 -0.19 -27.13
C SER A 138 14.16 0.74 -27.37
N ARG A 139 14.38 1.85 -28.11
CA ARG A 139 13.28 2.69 -28.61
C ARG A 139 12.27 1.90 -29.43
N GLU A 140 12.74 0.96 -30.24
CA GLU A 140 11.87 0.15 -31.09
C GLU A 140 10.93 -0.72 -30.25
N GLU A 141 11.42 -1.26 -29.13
CA GLU A 141 10.60 -2.02 -28.20
C GLU A 141 9.48 -1.15 -27.59
N ILE A 142 9.75 0.12 -27.26
CA ILE A 142 8.73 1.06 -26.76
C ILE A 142 7.63 1.29 -27.81
N LYS A 143 8.01 1.46 -29.09
CA LYS A 143 7.05 1.63 -30.20
C LYS A 143 6.21 0.38 -30.41
N ILE A 144 6.83 -0.80 -30.39
CA ILE A 144 6.14 -2.09 -30.50
C ILE A 144 5.16 -2.26 -29.33
N ALA A 145 5.60 -1.95 -28.10
CA ALA A 145 4.78 -2.01 -26.90
C ALA A 145 3.54 -1.12 -27.01
N LYS A 146 3.70 0.16 -27.39
CA LYS A 146 2.55 1.07 -27.58
C LYS A 146 1.62 0.59 -28.69
N LYS A 147 2.17 0.19 -29.85
CA LYS A 147 1.40 -0.28 -31.00
C LYS A 147 0.58 -1.54 -30.69
N SER A 148 1.02 -2.37 -29.76
CA SER A 148 0.30 -3.58 -29.35
C SER A 148 -1.08 -3.27 -28.71
N GLY A 149 -1.23 -2.10 -28.08
CA GLY A 149 -2.41 -1.78 -27.27
C GLY A 149 -2.54 -2.58 -25.97
N LEU A 150 -1.53 -3.39 -25.61
CA LEU A 150 -1.54 -4.28 -24.45
C LEU A 150 -0.61 -3.82 -23.31
N VAL A 151 0.44 -3.06 -23.63
CA VAL A 151 1.41 -2.54 -22.67
C VAL A 151 1.02 -1.15 -22.22
N TYR A 152 0.87 -0.96 -20.91
CA TYR A 152 0.39 0.28 -20.28
C TYR A 152 1.47 1.02 -19.49
N GLY A 153 2.70 0.53 -19.50
CA GLY A 153 3.83 1.19 -18.87
C GLY A 153 5.06 0.30 -18.78
N LEU A 154 6.18 0.92 -18.43
CA LEU A 154 7.42 0.21 -18.13
C LEU A 154 7.74 0.34 -16.65
N LYS A 155 8.04 -0.78 -15.99
CA LYS A 155 8.39 -0.81 -14.57
C LYS A 155 9.90 -0.76 -14.39
N LEU A 156 10.36 0.31 -13.76
CA LEU A 156 11.72 0.47 -13.26
C LEU A 156 11.85 -0.20 -11.89
N TYR A 157 12.74 -1.18 -11.84
CA TYR A 157 13.32 -1.69 -10.60
C TYR A 157 14.81 -1.35 -10.61
N PRO A 158 15.30 -0.57 -9.62
CA PRO A 158 16.73 -0.44 -9.41
C PRO A 158 17.34 -1.83 -9.15
N ALA A 159 18.51 -2.10 -9.72
CA ALA A 159 19.13 -3.43 -9.63
C ALA A 159 19.28 -3.89 -8.16
N GLY A 160 18.64 -5.01 -7.82
CA GLY A 160 18.66 -5.60 -6.49
C GLY A 160 17.72 -4.96 -5.45
N ALA A 161 16.82 -4.04 -5.84
CA ALA A 161 15.96 -3.33 -4.89
C ALA A 161 14.90 -4.22 -4.23
N THR A 162 14.38 -5.21 -4.95
CA THR A 162 13.29 -6.07 -4.49
C THR A 162 13.33 -7.46 -5.13
N THR A 163 12.32 -8.29 -4.87
CA THR A 163 12.17 -9.64 -5.42
C THR A 163 12.27 -9.64 -6.96
N ASN A 164 13.16 -10.49 -7.49
CA ASN A 164 13.45 -10.67 -8.92
C ASN A 164 13.94 -9.41 -9.65
N SER A 165 14.64 -8.51 -8.95
CA SER A 165 15.17 -7.27 -9.54
C SER A 165 16.67 -7.32 -9.94
N GLN A 166 17.27 -8.52 -10.01
CA GLN A 166 18.70 -8.66 -10.28
C GLN A 166 19.09 -8.15 -11.68
N ASP A 167 18.18 -8.28 -12.64
CA ASP A 167 18.34 -7.81 -14.03
C ASP A 167 17.87 -6.36 -14.21
N GLY A 168 17.82 -5.59 -13.10
CA GLY A 168 17.40 -4.19 -13.04
C GLY A 168 18.33 -3.21 -13.78
N VAL A 169 17.88 -1.96 -13.85
CA VAL A 169 18.64 -0.87 -14.49
C VAL A 169 19.89 -0.54 -13.69
N THR A 170 21.04 -0.41 -14.37
CA THR A 170 22.32 0.02 -13.77
C THR A 170 22.63 1.50 -14.02
N ASP A 171 22.16 2.04 -15.14
CA ASP A 171 22.37 3.43 -15.53
C ASP A 171 21.12 3.98 -16.22
N LEU A 172 20.31 4.70 -15.44
CA LEU A 172 19.05 5.28 -15.91
C LEU A 172 19.27 6.45 -16.87
N PHE A 173 20.29 7.29 -16.62
CA PHE A 173 20.53 8.55 -17.35
C PHE A 173 21.41 8.38 -18.58
N GLY A 174 22.17 7.30 -18.70
CA GLY A 174 22.90 6.94 -19.91
C GLY A 174 22.14 5.88 -20.72
N LYS A 175 22.19 4.62 -20.27
CA LYS A 175 21.71 3.47 -21.06
C LYS A 175 20.21 3.46 -21.31
N CYS A 176 19.40 3.81 -20.31
CA CYS A 176 17.94 3.79 -20.45
C CYS A 176 17.36 5.07 -21.07
N PHE A 177 18.13 6.17 -21.11
CA PHE A 177 17.63 7.47 -21.51
C PHE A 177 16.99 7.50 -22.91
N PRO A 178 17.55 6.83 -23.94
CA PRO A 178 16.90 6.74 -25.24
C PRO A 178 15.50 6.09 -25.19
N ALA A 179 15.32 5.05 -24.38
CA ALA A 179 14.01 4.42 -24.20
C ALA A 179 13.04 5.34 -23.43
N LEU A 180 13.53 6.06 -22.43
CA LEU A 180 12.72 7.04 -21.67
C LEU A 180 12.24 8.19 -22.56
N GLU A 181 13.08 8.70 -23.46
CA GLU A 181 12.66 9.70 -24.46
C GLU A 181 11.57 9.14 -25.38
N GLU A 182 11.71 7.90 -25.85
CA GLU A 182 10.66 7.28 -26.67
C GLU A 182 9.36 7.04 -25.87
N MET A 183 9.44 6.75 -24.58
CA MET A 183 8.26 6.64 -23.71
C MET A 183 7.49 7.95 -23.63
N VAL A 184 8.18 9.10 -23.65
CA VAL A 184 7.53 10.42 -23.76
C VAL A 184 6.75 10.53 -25.07
N GLU A 185 7.38 10.23 -26.21
CA GLU A 185 6.75 10.33 -27.54
C GLU A 185 5.54 9.40 -27.69
N GLN A 186 5.58 8.22 -27.05
CA GLN A 186 4.49 7.24 -27.11
C GLN A 186 3.44 7.41 -26.00
N ASP A 187 3.57 8.41 -25.12
CA ASP A 187 2.75 8.59 -23.91
C ASP A 187 2.62 7.26 -23.13
N LEU A 188 3.75 6.61 -22.86
CA LEU A 188 3.85 5.41 -22.03
C LEU A 188 4.44 5.79 -20.67
N PRO A 189 3.74 5.55 -19.56
CA PRO A 189 4.23 5.95 -18.25
C PRO A 189 5.38 5.06 -17.77
N LEU A 190 6.29 5.68 -17.02
CA LEU A 190 7.28 4.99 -16.22
C LEU A 190 6.71 4.70 -14.83
N LEU A 191 6.70 3.45 -14.45
CA LEU A 191 6.28 2.98 -13.14
C LEU A 191 7.54 2.77 -12.31
N VAL A 192 7.72 3.43 -11.17
CA VAL A 192 9.00 3.38 -10.44
C VAL A 192 8.86 2.72 -9.08
N HIS A 193 9.63 1.66 -8.84
CA HIS A 193 9.95 1.24 -7.48
C HIS A 193 11.05 2.16 -6.95
N GLY A 194 10.66 3.19 -6.19
CA GLY A 194 11.53 4.30 -5.86
C GLY A 194 12.42 4.09 -4.64
N GLU A 195 13.31 3.09 -4.64
CA GLU A 195 14.33 2.91 -3.58
C GLU A 195 15.73 2.73 -4.18
N VAL A 196 16.73 3.42 -3.63
CA VAL A 196 18.14 3.10 -3.95
C VAL A 196 18.56 1.80 -3.27
N THR A 197 19.58 1.12 -3.82
CA THR A 197 20.04 -0.19 -3.31
C THR A 197 21.43 -0.14 -2.68
N ASN A 198 22.01 1.06 -2.58
CA ASN A 198 23.32 1.28 -1.97
C ASN A 198 23.34 0.71 -0.53
N PRO A 199 24.27 -0.22 -0.21
CA PRO A 199 24.34 -0.85 1.11
C PRO A 199 24.68 0.13 2.24
N ASN A 200 25.21 1.31 1.92
CA ASN A 200 25.51 2.37 2.89
C ASN A 200 24.31 3.27 3.21
N VAL A 201 23.18 3.11 2.51
CA VAL A 201 21.93 3.84 2.79
C VAL A 201 21.01 2.96 3.61
N ASP A 202 20.61 3.46 4.78
CA ASP A 202 19.67 2.77 5.67
C ASP A 202 18.36 2.48 4.93
N ILE A 203 17.81 1.28 5.15
CA ILE A 203 16.61 0.81 4.43
C ILE A 203 15.41 1.75 4.62
N PHE A 204 15.33 2.48 5.74
CA PHE A 204 14.25 3.42 5.99
C PHE A 204 14.41 4.74 5.21
N ASP A 205 15.61 5.06 4.73
CA ASP A 205 15.95 6.31 4.01
C ASP A 205 16.05 6.12 2.49
N ARG A 206 16.06 4.87 1.99
CA ARG A 206 16.23 4.54 0.57
C ARG A 206 15.24 5.23 -0.36
N GLU A 207 13.98 5.36 0.07
CA GLU A 207 12.93 6.01 -0.73
C GLU A 207 13.21 7.51 -0.90
N LYS A 208 13.58 8.19 0.19
CA LYS A 208 13.94 9.60 0.17
C LYS A 208 15.18 9.85 -0.69
N VAL A 209 16.23 9.05 -0.52
CA VAL A 209 17.45 9.20 -1.32
C VAL A 209 17.17 8.95 -2.81
N PHE A 210 16.27 8.02 -3.16
CA PHE A 210 15.87 7.80 -4.55
C PHE A 210 15.18 9.03 -5.14
N ILE A 211 14.29 9.68 -4.38
CA ILE A 211 13.64 10.93 -4.80
C ILE A 211 14.70 11.97 -5.15
N GLU A 212 15.59 12.28 -4.21
CA GLU A 212 16.59 13.34 -4.33
C GLU A 212 17.62 13.07 -5.45
N THR A 213 18.06 11.82 -5.60
CA THR A 213 19.20 11.49 -6.47
C THR A 213 18.80 11.01 -7.85
N ILE A 214 17.57 10.50 -8.03
CA ILE A 214 17.12 9.88 -9.29
C ILE A 214 15.83 10.52 -9.78
N LEU A 215 14.77 10.52 -8.97
CA LEU A 215 13.44 10.84 -9.47
C LEU A 215 13.27 12.34 -9.75
N GLU A 216 13.74 13.21 -8.86
CA GLU A 216 13.76 14.67 -9.07
C GLU A 216 14.57 15.04 -10.33
N PRO A 217 15.84 14.59 -10.49
CA PRO A 217 16.59 14.84 -11.72
C PRO A 217 15.93 14.28 -12.98
N LEU A 218 15.27 13.12 -12.90
CA LEU A 218 14.56 12.53 -14.03
C LEU A 218 13.40 13.41 -14.48
N VAL A 219 12.53 13.81 -13.55
CA VAL A 219 11.36 14.66 -13.84
C VAL A 219 11.81 16.04 -14.36
N GLN A 220 12.95 16.56 -13.89
CA GLN A 220 13.52 17.81 -14.42
C GLN A 220 14.03 17.67 -15.86
N ARG A 221 14.67 16.53 -16.20
CA ARG A 221 15.22 16.28 -17.54
C ARG A 221 14.16 15.89 -18.57
N LEU A 222 13.14 15.14 -18.15
CA LEU A 222 12.04 14.69 -18.99
C LEU A 222 10.70 15.16 -18.40
N PRO A 223 10.42 16.47 -18.43
CA PRO A 223 9.23 17.05 -17.79
C PRO A 223 7.91 16.69 -18.45
N GLN A 224 7.92 15.92 -19.54
CA GLN A 224 6.72 15.37 -20.19
C GLN A 224 6.53 13.88 -19.93
N LEU A 225 7.51 13.20 -19.31
CA LEU A 225 7.39 11.79 -18.96
C LEU A 225 6.35 11.63 -17.85
N LYS A 226 5.29 10.86 -18.11
CA LYS A 226 4.38 10.42 -17.07
C LYS A 226 5.10 9.42 -16.16
N VAL A 227 5.00 9.63 -14.86
CA VAL A 227 5.62 8.78 -13.84
C VAL A 227 4.60 8.41 -12.77
N VAL A 228 4.54 7.13 -12.44
CA VAL A 228 3.86 6.64 -11.23
C VAL A 228 4.93 6.24 -10.22
N MET A 229 5.05 7.00 -9.13
CA MET A 229 5.83 6.56 -7.98
C MET A 229 5.04 5.49 -7.25
N GLU A 230 5.44 4.23 -7.46
CA GLU A 230 4.70 3.11 -6.95
C GLU A 230 4.79 3.03 -5.42
N HIS A 231 3.73 2.50 -4.80
CA HIS A 231 3.65 2.05 -3.40
C HIS A 231 4.41 2.96 -2.42
N ILE A 232 4.16 4.27 -2.46
CA ILE A 232 4.90 5.25 -1.63
C ILE A 232 4.76 4.96 -0.13
N THR A 233 5.83 5.17 0.63
CA THR A 233 5.87 4.81 2.06
C THR A 233 6.30 5.94 2.99
N THR A 234 6.68 7.10 2.44
CA THR A 234 7.15 8.27 3.19
C THR A 234 6.32 9.53 2.94
N GLY A 235 6.20 10.37 3.97
CA GLY A 235 5.77 11.77 3.79
C GLY A 235 6.68 12.58 2.86
N ASP A 236 7.93 12.18 2.64
CA ASP A 236 8.83 12.80 1.66
C ASP A 236 8.32 12.53 0.22
N ALA A 237 7.92 11.29 -0.07
CA ALA A 237 7.29 10.94 -1.36
C ALA A 237 5.96 11.67 -1.59
N VAL A 238 5.13 11.82 -0.55
CA VAL A 238 3.90 12.63 -0.62
C VAL A 238 4.22 14.06 -1.05
N LYS A 239 5.16 14.72 -0.36
CA LYS A 239 5.56 16.10 -0.67
C LYS A 239 6.12 16.23 -2.09
N PHE A 240 6.94 15.28 -2.51
CA PHE A 240 7.50 15.27 -3.86
C PHE A 240 6.38 15.18 -4.92
N VAL A 241 5.46 14.22 -4.80
CA VAL A 241 4.34 14.05 -5.74
C VAL A 241 3.45 15.29 -5.78
N GLU A 242 3.16 15.91 -4.64
CA GLU A 242 2.38 17.15 -4.55
C GLU A 242 3.10 18.36 -5.16
N SER A 243 4.43 18.40 -5.09
CA SER A 243 5.24 19.45 -5.72
C SER A 243 5.26 19.37 -7.25
N CYS A 244 4.96 18.19 -7.81
CA CYS A 244 4.98 17.96 -9.24
C CYS A 244 3.72 18.48 -9.95
N LYS A 245 3.87 18.78 -11.24
CA LYS A 245 2.75 19.17 -12.11
C LYS A 245 1.71 18.05 -12.16
N GLU A 246 0.45 18.41 -11.92
CA GLU A 246 -0.67 17.47 -11.95
C GLU A 246 -0.79 16.77 -13.31
N GLY A 247 -1.13 15.48 -13.29
CA GLY A 247 -1.28 14.66 -14.50
C GLY A 247 0.02 14.10 -15.07
N LEU A 248 1.19 14.48 -14.55
CA LEU A 248 2.49 13.93 -14.96
C LEU A 248 3.07 12.98 -13.92
N VAL A 249 3.06 13.37 -12.64
CA VAL A 249 3.52 12.51 -11.55
C VAL A 249 2.36 12.15 -10.65
N ALA A 250 2.17 10.86 -10.45
CA ALA A 250 1.19 10.29 -9.54
C ALA A 250 1.84 9.24 -8.64
N ALA A 251 1.09 8.71 -7.69
CA ALA A 251 1.54 7.62 -6.84
C ALA A 251 0.44 6.61 -6.55
N THR A 252 0.84 5.33 -6.50
CA THR A 252 0.00 4.29 -5.92
C THR A 252 0.26 4.16 -4.43
N VAL A 253 -0.77 3.80 -3.68
CA VAL A 253 -0.68 3.56 -2.24
C VAL A 253 -1.34 2.23 -1.91
N THR A 254 -0.67 1.44 -1.07
CA THR A 254 -1.06 0.07 -0.73
C THR A 254 -1.90 0.02 0.56
N PRO A 255 -2.65 -1.08 0.81
CA PRO A 255 -3.42 -1.23 2.05
C PRO A 255 -2.51 -1.25 3.28
N GLN A 256 -1.39 -1.99 3.23
CA GLN A 256 -0.47 -2.14 4.36
C GLN A 256 0.18 -0.82 4.77
N HIS A 257 0.53 0.06 3.82
CA HIS A 257 1.17 1.33 4.13
C HIS A 257 0.18 2.38 4.66
N LEU A 258 -1.13 2.11 4.57
CA LEU A 258 -2.16 2.94 5.21
C LEU A 258 -2.46 2.52 6.65
N VAL A 259 -2.36 1.23 6.99
CA VAL A 259 -2.76 0.74 8.32
C VAL A 259 -1.61 0.28 9.20
N LEU A 260 -0.45 -0.06 8.64
CA LEU A 260 0.71 -0.51 9.39
C LEU A 260 1.81 0.56 9.39
N ASN A 261 2.45 0.73 10.55
CA ASN A 261 3.76 1.35 10.66
C ASN A 261 4.79 0.27 11.05
N ARG A 262 6.08 0.62 11.06
CA ARG A 262 7.17 -0.33 11.25
C ARG A 262 7.15 -1.09 12.57
N ASN A 263 6.40 -0.66 13.58
CA ASN A 263 6.23 -1.44 14.81
C ASN A 263 5.55 -2.78 14.53
N ALA A 264 4.70 -2.86 13.49
CA ALA A 264 4.02 -4.09 13.08
C ALA A 264 5.00 -5.18 12.61
N LEU A 265 6.24 -4.84 12.25
CA LEU A 265 7.28 -5.83 11.94
C LEU A 265 7.79 -6.57 13.18
N PHE A 266 7.61 -6.00 14.38
CA PHE A 266 8.20 -6.48 15.63
C PHE A 266 7.19 -6.74 16.74
N GLN A 267 5.89 -6.64 16.44
CA GLN A 267 4.83 -6.81 17.42
C GLN A 267 4.77 -8.26 17.90
N GLY A 268 5.13 -8.50 19.16
CA GLY A 268 5.20 -9.84 19.75
C GLY A 268 6.33 -10.73 19.19
N GLY A 269 7.26 -10.15 18.43
CA GLY A 269 8.30 -10.87 17.69
C GLY A 269 8.41 -10.40 16.25
N LEU A 270 9.39 -10.93 15.50
CA LEU A 270 9.53 -10.61 14.07
C LEU A 270 8.34 -11.19 13.30
N GLN A 271 7.61 -10.33 12.59
CA GLN A 271 6.43 -10.67 11.79
C GLN A 271 6.78 -10.68 10.29
N PRO A 272 7.23 -11.82 9.71
CA PRO A 272 7.68 -11.85 8.32
C PRO A 272 6.56 -11.57 7.31
N HIS A 273 5.31 -11.85 7.65
CA HIS A 273 4.16 -11.56 6.79
C HIS A 273 3.84 -10.07 6.68
N ASN A 274 4.40 -9.23 7.56
CA ASN A 274 4.34 -7.76 7.47
C ASN A 274 5.55 -7.16 6.73
N TYR A 275 6.52 -7.99 6.30
CA TYR A 275 7.71 -7.53 5.58
C TYR A 275 7.44 -7.42 4.07
N CYS A 276 7.52 -6.20 3.54
CA CYS A 276 7.52 -5.85 2.12
C CYS A 276 8.59 -4.79 1.81
N LEU A 277 8.72 -4.46 0.52
CA LEU A 277 9.58 -3.38 0.03
C LEU A 277 8.74 -2.43 -0.83
N PRO A 278 8.79 -1.11 -0.59
CA PRO A 278 9.55 -0.44 0.47
C PRO A 278 9.08 -0.86 1.87
N VAL A 279 10.01 -0.86 2.82
CA VAL A 279 9.70 -1.35 4.18
C VAL A 279 8.71 -0.42 4.89
N LEU A 280 7.85 -0.96 5.75
CA LEU A 280 7.00 -0.15 6.64
C LEU A 280 7.83 0.92 7.35
N LYS A 281 7.32 2.16 7.41
CA LYS A 281 8.04 3.33 7.95
C LYS A 281 7.49 3.77 9.32
N LYS A 282 8.05 4.83 9.90
CA LYS A 282 7.54 5.42 11.16
C LYS A 282 6.08 5.89 11.01
N GLU A 283 5.36 5.95 12.11
CA GLU A 283 3.95 6.37 12.15
C GLU A 283 3.69 7.72 11.47
N ILE A 284 4.61 8.69 11.60
CA ILE A 284 4.50 10.00 10.93
C ILE A 284 4.36 9.89 9.40
N HIS A 285 5.00 8.89 8.79
CA HIS A 285 4.92 8.68 7.35
C HIS A 285 3.59 8.02 6.97
N ARG A 286 3.13 7.03 7.74
CA ARG A 286 1.81 6.41 7.56
C ARG A 286 0.70 7.46 7.63
N GLN A 287 0.76 8.36 8.62
CA GLN A 287 -0.19 9.46 8.78
C GLN A 287 -0.16 10.44 7.60
N ALA A 288 1.03 10.79 7.10
CA ALA A 288 1.17 11.64 5.92
C ALA A 288 0.51 11.01 4.68
N ILE A 289 0.69 9.70 4.48
CA ILE A 289 0.07 8.97 3.36
C ILE A 289 -1.45 8.91 3.52
N VAL A 290 -1.96 8.59 4.71
CA VAL A 290 -3.41 8.59 4.96
C VAL A 290 -4.01 9.97 4.67
N SER A 291 -3.36 11.04 5.15
CA SER A 291 -3.78 12.42 4.87
C SER A 291 -3.80 12.71 3.36
N ALA A 292 -2.80 12.22 2.62
CA ALA A 292 -2.69 12.43 1.18
C ALA A 292 -3.82 11.73 0.42
N VAL A 293 -4.07 10.44 0.66
CA VAL A 293 -5.09 9.68 -0.09
C VAL A 293 -6.52 10.09 0.29
N THR A 294 -6.73 10.57 1.53
CA THR A 294 -8.05 11.04 2.01
C THR A 294 -8.27 12.54 1.77
N SER A 295 -7.32 13.24 1.14
CA SER A 295 -7.46 14.65 0.77
C SER A 295 -8.48 14.87 -0.37
N GLY A 296 -8.60 13.90 -1.28
CA GLY A 296 -9.34 14.04 -2.55
C GLY A 296 -8.46 14.43 -3.73
N SER A 297 -7.14 14.49 -3.54
CA SER A 297 -6.16 14.70 -4.60
C SER A 297 -6.24 13.61 -5.68
N LYS A 298 -6.20 14.02 -6.94
CA LYS A 298 -6.19 13.12 -8.11
C LYS A 298 -4.85 12.44 -8.36
N ARG A 299 -3.79 12.87 -7.65
CA ARG A 299 -2.43 12.34 -7.80
C ARG A 299 -2.22 10.98 -7.14
N PHE A 300 -3.16 10.55 -6.28
CA PHE A 300 -3.05 9.30 -5.54
C PHE A 300 -4.17 8.35 -5.92
N PHE A 301 -3.82 7.10 -6.19
CA PHE A 301 -4.79 6.06 -6.51
C PHE A 301 -4.38 4.69 -5.96
N LEU A 302 -5.33 3.77 -5.95
CA LEU A 302 -5.16 2.43 -5.42
C LEU A 302 -4.10 1.63 -6.20
N GLY A 303 -3.09 1.09 -5.52
CA GLY A 303 -2.27 0.02 -6.06
C GLY A 303 -1.93 -0.93 -4.93
N THR A 304 -2.33 -2.19 -5.04
CA THR A 304 -2.28 -3.09 -3.88
C THR A 304 -0.88 -3.51 -3.52
N ASP A 305 0.00 -3.64 -4.52
CA ASP A 305 1.25 -4.37 -4.42
C ASP A 305 1.02 -5.75 -3.75
N SER A 306 -0.12 -6.39 -4.07
CA SER A 306 -0.40 -7.73 -3.56
C SER A 306 0.64 -8.68 -4.11
N ALA A 307 1.51 -9.15 -3.24
CA ALA A 307 2.74 -9.86 -3.59
C ALA A 307 2.76 -11.23 -2.89
N PRO A 308 2.05 -12.24 -3.44
CA PRO A 308 1.94 -13.56 -2.82
C PRO A 308 3.28 -14.28 -2.82
N HIS A 309 3.52 -14.99 -1.73
CA HIS A 309 4.60 -15.95 -1.53
C HIS A 309 4.07 -17.17 -0.77
N ASP A 310 4.61 -18.35 -1.09
CA ASP A 310 4.43 -19.54 -0.26
C ASP A 310 4.90 -19.25 1.17
N ARG A 311 4.15 -19.72 2.16
CA ARG A 311 4.41 -19.53 3.59
C ARG A 311 5.85 -19.88 3.98
N ARG A 312 6.40 -20.96 3.44
CA ARG A 312 7.79 -21.41 3.70
C ARG A 312 8.83 -20.44 3.15
N LYS A 313 8.49 -19.63 2.14
CA LYS A 313 9.37 -18.58 1.62
C LYS A 313 9.30 -17.29 2.45
N LYS A 314 8.29 -17.13 3.30
CA LYS A 314 8.15 -16.03 4.26
C LYS A 314 8.76 -16.40 5.62
N GLU A 315 8.45 -17.61 6.10
CA GLU A 315 8.86 -18.16 7.39
C GLU A 315 10.19 -18.93 7.28
N CYS A 316 11.27 -18.24 6.88
CA CYS A 316 12.59 -18.84 6.70
C CYS A 316 13.72 -17.86 7.08
N PRO A 317 15.00 -18.31 7.11
CA PRO A 317 16.13 -17.44 7.48
C PRO A 317 16.30 -16.19 6.59
N CYS A 318 15.78 -16.21 5.36
CA CYS A 318 15.76 -15.08 4.44
C CYS A 318 14.36 -14.93 3.83
N GLY A 319 13.42 -14.44 4.64
CA GLY A 319 12.02 -14.28 4.24
C GLY A 319 11.85 -13.34 3.06
N CYS A 320 11.08 -13.77 2.06
CA CYS A 320 10.77 -12.94 0.89
C CYS A 320 9.97 -11.68 1.27
N ALA A 321 10.27 -10.56 0.62
CA ALA A 321 9.50 -9.33 0.75
C ALA A 321 8.21 -9.41 -0.08
N GLY A 322 7.08 -9.09 0.54
CA GLY A 322 5.76 -9.03 -0.10
C GLY A 322 4.63 -9.36 0.86
N ILE A 323 3.54 -8.62 0.80
CA ILE A 323 2.32 -8.87 1.58
C ILE A 323 1.21 -9.32 0.62
N TYR A 324 0.53 -10.41 0.95
CA TYR A 324 -0.60 -10.87 0.16
C TYR A 324 -1.90 -10.24 0.66
N ASN A 325 -2.46 -9.27 -0.05
CA ASN A 325 -3.59 -8.47 0.44
C ASN A 325 -4.80 -8.45 -0.53
N SER A 326 -4.76 -9.14 -1.68
CA SER A 326 -5.85 -9.13 -2.68
C SER A 326 -7.22 -9.45 -2.09
N LEU A 327 -7.30 -10.31 -1.07
CA LEU A 327 -8.54 -10.69 -0.40
C LEU A 327 -9.15 -9.58 0.47
N VAL A 328 -8.32 -8.68 0.99
CA VAL A 328 -8.70 -7.74 2.05
C VAL A 328 -8.54 -6.27 1.64
N ALA A 329 -7.94 -6.00 0.47
CA ALA A 329 -7.56 -4.66 0.05
C ALA A 329 -8.71 -3.65 0.15
N LEU A 330 -9.87 -3.95 -0.44
CA LEU A 330 -11.03 -3.04 -0.43
C LEU A 330 -11.63 -2.84 0.96
N SER A 331 -11.62 -3.89 1.79
CA SER A 331 -12.04 -3.80 3.19
C SER A 331 -11.15 -2.83 3.98
N ILE A 332 -9.84 -2.88 3.74
CA ILE A 332 -8.86 -2.00 4.39
C ILE A 332 -9.01 -0.56 3.90
N TYR A 333 -9.13 -0.32 2.59
CA TYR A 333 -9.36 1.03 2.08
C TYR A 333 -10.65 1.64 2.62
N ALA A 334 -11.75 0.87 2.66
CA ALA A 334 -13.01 1.34 3.24
C ALA A 334 -12.85 1.73 4.72
N LYS A 335 -12.18 0.90 5.52
CA LYS A 335 -11.85 1.20 6.91
C LYS A 335 -11.06 2.51 7.04
N VAL A 336 -9.98 2.67 6.28
CA VAL A 336 -9.11 3.86 6.37
C VAL A 336 -9.87 5.14 6.02
N PHE A 337 -10.66 5.12 4.93
CA PHE A 337 -11.44 6.27 4.51
C PHE A 337 -12.61 6.55 5.47
N GLU A 338 -13.18 5.54 6.11
CA GLU A 338 -14.16 5.71 7.18
C GLU A 338 -13.54 6.36 8.43
N GLU A 339 -12.42 5.84 8.92
CA GLU A 339 -11.73 6.36 10.11
C GLU A 339 -11.24 7.81 9.90
N ALA A 340 -10.92 8.18 8.66
CA ALA A 340 -10.56 9.54 8.29
C ALA A 340 -11.77 10.47 8.04
N GLY A 341 -13.01 9.96 8.11
CA GLY A 341 -14.21 10.73 7.81
C GLY A 341 -14.33 11.17 6.34
N ALA A 342 -13.80 10.36 5.42
CA ALA A 342 -13.57 10.71 4.01
C ALA A 342 -14.15 9.66 3.03
N LEU A 343 -15.15 8.86 3.42
CA LEU A 343 -15.74 7.81 2.57
C LEU A 343 -16.25 8.33 1.22
N ASP A 344 -16.67 9.59 1.15
CA ASP A 344 -17.08 10.29 -0.07
C ASP A 344 -15.96 10.37 -1.12
N LYS A 345 -14.71 10.24 -0.71
CA LYS A 345 -13.52 10.30 -1.59
C LYS A 345 -13.00 8.93 -2.00
N LEU A 346 -13.51 7.84 -1.40
CA LEU A 346 -13.04 6.48 -1.65
C LEU A 346 -13.23 6.07 -3.12
N GLU A 347 -14.37 6.40 -3.72
CA GLU A 347 -14.66 6.04 -5.12
C GLU A 347 -13.67 6.70 -6.09
N ALA A 348 -13.29 7.96 -5.85
CA ALA A 348 -12.29 8.63 -6.68
C ALA A 348 -10.92 7.94 -6.61
N PHE A 349 -10.44 7.65 -5.39
CA PHE A 349 -9.15 6.98 -5.16
C PHE A 349 -9.10 5.56 -5.76
N THR A 350 -10.20 4.82 -5.68
CA THR A 350 -10.25 3.40 -6.10
C THR A 350 -10.64 3.20 -7.56
N SER A 351 -11.38 4.13 -8.16
CA SER A 351 -12.08 3.88 -9.43
C SER A 351 -11.98 4.99 -10.48
N PHE A 352 -11.49 6.20 -10.15
CA PHE A 352 -11.44 7.32 -11.12
C PHE A 352 -10.03 7.88 -11.35
N ASN A 353 -9.27 8.11 -10.29
CA ASN A 353 -7.95 8.75 -10.39
C ASN A 353 -6.96 7.96 -11.25
N GLY A 354 -6.95 6.63 -11.12
CA GLY A 354 -6.10 5.75 -11.93
C GLY A 354 -6.49 5.74 -13.40
N PRO A 355 -7.75 5.44 -13.78
CA PRO A 355 -8.18 5.52 -15.17
C PRO A 355 -7.89 6.88 -15.81
N ASP A 356 -8.13 7.99 -15.09
CA ASP A 356 -7.84 9.33 -15.58
C ASP A 356 -6.35 9.51 -15.90
N PHE A 357 -5.44 9.05 -15.01
CA PHE A 357 -3.99 9.13 -15.24
C PHE A 357 -3.54 8.29 -16.45
N TYR A 358 -4.07 7.07 -16.57
CA TYR A 358 -3.72 6.15 -17.66
C TYR A 358 -4.47 6.43 -18.97
N GLY A 359 -5.36 7.41 -19.02
CA GLY A 359 -6.17 7.74 -20.20
C GLY A 359 -7.19 6.66 -20.55
N LEU A 360 -7.73 5.97 -19.55
CA LEU A 360 -8.69 4.89 -19.70
C LEU A 360 -10.09 5.30 -19.25
N PRO A 361 -11.16 4.74 -19.87
CA PRO A 361 -12.51 5.02 -19.42
C PRO A 361 -12.76 4.45 -18.02
N GLY A 362 -13.59 5.11 -17.23
CA GLY A 362 -14.08 4.55 -15.97
C GLY A 362 -14.88 3.26 -16.19
N ASN A 363 -14.84 2.34 -15.22
CA ASN A 363 -15.65 1.12 -15.27
C ASN A 363 -17.15 1.46 -15.22
N LYS A 364 -17.98 0.64 -15.88
CA LYS A 364 -19.45 0.80 -15.87
C LYS A 364 -20.13 -0.03 -14.79
N LEU A 365 -19.50 -1.14 -14.40
CA LEU A 365 -20.01 -1.99 -13.33
C LEU A 365 -19.80 -1.33 -11.97
N LYS A 366 -20.54 -1.84 -10.99
CA LYS A 366 -20.51 -1.37 -9.61
C LYS A 366 -20.17 -2.55 -8.71
N ILE A 367 -19.58 -2.27 -7.55
CA ILE A 367 -19.45 -3.22 -6.45
C ILE A 367 -20.07 -2.62 -5.19
N LYS A 368 -20.35 -3.47 -4.21
CA LYS A 368 -20.88 -3.05 -2.91
C LYS A 368 -19.84 -3.28 -1.82
N LEU A 369 -19.58 -2.25 -1.02
CA LEU A 369 -18.86 -2.35 0.24
C LEU A 369 -19.88 -2.31 1.36
N ARG A 370 -19.98 -3.37 2.15
CA ARG A 370 -20.92 -3.49 3.26
C ARG A 370 -20.16 -3.50 4.57
N LYS A 371 -20.58 -2.68 5.53
CA LYS A 371 -20.09 -2.74 6.90
C LYS A 371 -20.68 -3.95 7.61
N ALA A 372 -20.08 -5.10 7.37
CA ALA A 372 -20.43 -6.40 7.94
C ALA A 372 -19.14 -7.11 8.36
N PRO A 373 -18.98 -7.41 9.67
CA PRO A 373 -17.83 -8.15 10.16
C PRO A 373 -17.67 -9.49 9.46
N TRP A 374 -16.46 -9.79 8.99
CA TRP A 374 -16.10 -11.09 8.43
C TRP A 374 -14.69 -11.49 8.85
N LYS A 375 -14.47 -12.80 8.98
CA LYS A 375 -13.20 -13.35 9.43
C LYS A 375 -12.31 -13.67 8.22
N VAL A 376 -11.09 -13.13 8.23
CA VAL A 376 -10.06 -13.45 7.24
C VAL A 376 -9.54 -14.86 7.53
N PRO A 377 -9.40 -15.75 6.53
CA PRO A 377 -8.81 -17.07 6.72
C PRO A 377 -7.40 -16.98 7.32
N ASP A 378 -7.04 -17.92 8.19
CA ASP A 378 -5.70 -17.99 8.77
C ASP A 378 -4.62 -18.26 7.70
N TYR A 379 -4.98 -19.03 6.68
CA TYR A 379 -4.17 -19.30 5.49
C TYR A 379 -5.06 -19.83 4.36
N LEU A 380 -4.50 -19.86 3.15
CA LEU A 380 -5.10 -20.43 1.95
C LEU A 380 -4.22 -21.58 1.49
N SER A 381 -4.76 -22.79 1.36
CA SER A 381 -4.00 -23.98 1.02
C SER A 381 -4.15 -24.35 -0.45
N PHE A 382 -3.01 -24.60 -1.10
CA PHE A 382 -2.93 -24.99 -2.51
C PHE A 382 -1.97 -26.18 -2.69
N PRO A 383 -2.01 -26.90 -3.83
CA PRO A 383 -1.13 -28.04 -4.05
C PRO A 383 0.37 -27.74 -3.94
N PHE A 384 0.79 -26.49 -4.20
CA PHE A 384 2.19 -26.09 -4.05
C PHE A 384 2.58 -25.70 -2.62
N GLY A 385 1.61 -25.42 -1.74
CA GLY A 385 1.80 -24.94 -0.37
C GLY A 385 0.78 -23.88 0.03
N ASP A 386 0.98 -23.29 1.21
CA ASP A 386 0.04 -22.32 1.79
C ASP A 386 0.45 -20.88 1.50
N ILE A 387 -0.53 -19.98 1.43
CA ILE A 387 -0.33 -18.52 1.43
C ILE A 387 -1.02 -17.94 2.66
N VAL A 388 -0.32 -17.08 3.39
CA VAL A 388 -0.87 -16.36 4.54
C VAL A 388 -1.32 -14.97 4.09
N PRO A 389 -2.63 -14.65 4.13
CA PRO A 389 -3.10 -13.32 3.76
C PRO A 389 -2.78 -12.28 4.84
N MET A 390 -2.74 -11.02 4.44
CA MET A 390 -2.74 -9.88 5.36
C MET A 390 -3.98 -9.97 6.27
N PHE A 391 -3.82 -9.67 7.57
CA PHE A 391 -4.86 -9.83 8.59
C PHE A 391 -5.35 -11.29 8.78
N ALA A 392 -4.54 -12.29 8.46
CA ALA A 392 -4.86 -13.70 8.69
C ALA A 392 -5.42 -13.97 10.10
N GLY A 393 -6.60 -14.59 10.17
CA GLY A 393 -7.29 -14.93 11.42
C GLY A 393 -8.03 -13.77 12.10
N GLU A 394 -7.81 -12.53 11.66
CA GLU A 394 -8.47 -11.35 12.21
C GLU A 394 -9.87 -11.13 11.62
N THR A 395 -10.67 -10.28 12.28
CA THR A 395 -11.99 -9.87 11.80
C THR A 395 -11.91 -8.45 11.22
N LEU A 396 -12.40 -8.27 10.00
CA LEU A 396 -12.52 -6.97 9.35
C LEU A 396 -13.97 -6.49 9.34
N ASP A 397 -14.20 -5.20 9.48
CA ASP A 397 -15.53 -4.61 9.61
C ASP A 397 -16.25 -4.38 8.27
N TRP A 398 -15.50 -4.31 7.18
CA TRP A 398 -16.00 -4.05 5.83
C TRP A 398 -15.80 -5.28 4.95
N GLU A 399 -16.80 -5.63 4.16
CA GLU A 399 -16.79 -6.73 3.19
C GLU A 399 -17.10 -6.18 1.79
N ALA A 400 -16.28 -6.55 0.81
CA ALA A 400 -16.52 -6.24 -0.60
C ALA A 400 -17.30 -7.35 -1.29
N LEU A 401 -18.36 -6.99 -2.02
CA LEU A 401 -19.25 -7.91 -2.71
C LEU A 401 -19.41 -7.45 -4.17
N PRO A 402 -19.20 -8.33 -5.17
CA PRO A 402 -19.62 -8.05 -6.55
C PRO A 402 -21.15 -7.89 -6.61
N ILE A 403 -21.63 -7.11 -7.58
CA ILE A 403 -23.07 -6.88 -7.84
C ILE A 403 -23.50 -7.69 -9.06
#